data_AF-A0A937YA35-F1
#
_entry.id   AF-A0A937YA35-F1
#
_cell.length_a   1.000
_cell.length_b   1.000
_cell.length_c   1.000
_cell.angle_alpha   90.00
_cell.angle_beta   90.00
_cell.angle_gamma   90.00
#
_symmetry.space_group_name_H-M   'P 1'
#
loop_
_entity.id
_entity.type
_entity.pdbx_description
1 polymer ?
#
loop_
_entity_poly.entity_id
_entity_poly.type
_entity_poly.pdbx_seq_one_letter_code
_entity_poly.pdbx_strand_id
1 'polypeptide(L)'
;MTRHKSETPPPDVAGGANLPANFEQAVAELESLVQAMESGSLALEQSLEAYRRGAQLAAHCRRLLADVQQQVKVLEADLLKPFDADPEAD
;
A
#
# COMPACT_ATOMS: atom_id res chain seq x y z
N MET A 1 13.04 -9.49 -31.77
CA MET A 1 13.31 -8.43 -30.77
C MET A 1 11.98 -7.70 -30.55
N THR A 2 11.34 -7.55 -29.40
CA THR A 2 11.61 -7.90 -28.00
C THR A 2 10.25 -7.81 -27.28
N ARG A 3 9.94 -8.86 -26.50
CA ARG A 3 8.91 -9.08 -25.47
C ARG A 3 7.68 -8.14 -25.35
N HIS A 4 6.53 -8.79 -25.42
CA HIS A 4 5.28 -8.48 -24.71
C HIS A 4 5.51 -7.94 -23.30
N LYS A 5 4.97 -6.76 -23.01
CA LYS A 5 4.75 -6.27 -21.65
C LYS A 5 3.27 -5.94 -21.49
N SER A 6 2.46 -6.98 -21.49
CA SER A 6 1.07 -6.92 -21.01
C SER A 6 1.12 -7.09 -19.50
N GLU A 7 1.50 -6.05 -18.79
CA GLU A 7 1.32 -6.00 -17.34
C GLU A 7 -0.15 -5.65 -17.11
N THR A 8 -1.01 -6.66 -17.13
CA THR A 8 -2.41 -6.49 -16.74
C THR A 8 -2.43 -5.98 -15.30
N PRO A 9 -2.94 -4.77 -15.02
CA PRO A 9 -3.16 -4.34 -13.64
C PRO A 9 -4.12 -5.33 -12.99
N PRO A 10 -3.92 -5.71 -11.71
CA PRO A 10 -4.86 -6.59 -11.04
C PRO A 10 -6.25 -5.96 -11.09
N PRO A 11 -7.30 -6.77 -11.34
CA PRO A 11 -8.66 -6.28 -11.39
C PRO A 11 -9.01 -5.65 -10.05
N ASP A 12 -9.71 -4.52 -10.14
CA ASP A 12 -10.29 -3.80 -9.01
C ASP A 12 -10.83 -4.80 -7.97
N VAL A 13 -10.20 -4.84 -6.80
CA VAL A 13 -10.51 -5.79 -5.72
C VAL A 13 -11.80 -5.34 -5.02
N ALA A 14 -12.92 -5.51 -5.71
CA ALA A 14 -14.26 -5.41 -5.14
C ALA A 14 -14.46 -6.56 -4.13
N GLY A 15 -14.00 -6.33 -2.90
CA GLY A 15 -14.07 -7.26 -1.77
C GLY A 15 -13.77 -6.54 -0.47
N GLY A 16 -14.38 -5.38 -0.27
CA GLY A 16 -14.29 -4.64 0.98
C GLY A 16 -15.18 -5.28 2.04
N ALA A 17 -14.57 -5.82 3.10
CA ALA A 17 -15.26 -5.98 4.39
C ALA A 17 -14.32 -6.15 5.59
N ASN A 18 -13.06 -6.57 5.42
CA ASN A 18 -12.18 -6.77 6.57
C ASN A 18 -10.69 -6.53 6.23
N LEU A 19 -10.31 -5.26 6.11
CA LEU A 19 -8.89 -4.88 6.05
C LEU A 19 -8.37 -4.66 7.48
N PRO A 20 -7.11 -5.03 7.77
CA PRO A 20 -6.50 -4.77 9.07
C PRO A 20 -6.49 -3.28 9.42
N ALA A 21 -6.49 -2.97 10.72
CA ALA A 21 -6.68 -1.60 11.19
C ALA A 21 -5.43 -0.72 11.00
N ASN A 22 -4.24 -1.34 10.93
CA ASN A 22 -2.97 -0.64 10.80
C ASN A 22 -1.98 -1.40 9.92
N PHE A 23 -0.88 -0.72 9.59
CA PHE A 23 0.15 -1.24 8.69
C PHE A 23 0.78 -2.53 9.21
N GLU A 24 1.13 -2.59 10.50
CA GLU A 24 1.77 -3.76 11.10
C GLU A 24 0.90 -5.02 11.01
N GLN A 25 -0.40 -4.88 11.28
CA GLN A 25 -1.34 -5.99 11.16
C GLN A 25 -1.52 -6.42 9.69
N ALA A 26 -1.54 -5.47 8.76
CA ALA A 26 -1.65 -5.77 7.33
C ALA A 26 -0.42 -6.51 6.79
N VAL A 27 0.78 -6.13 7.24
CA VAL A 27 2.03 -6.80 6.89
C VAL A 27 2.09 -8.18 7.52
N ALA A 28 1.78 -8.32 8.81
CA ALA A 28 1.80 -9.62 9.50
C ALA A 28 0.86 -10.64 8.84
N GLU A 29 -0.34 -10.22 8.43
CA GLU A 29 -1.25 -11.08 7.70
C GLU A 29 -0.72 -11.46 6.31
N LEU A 30 -0.11 -10.50 5.60
CA LEU A 30 0.49 -10.75 4.29
C LEU A 30 1.66 -11.74 4.38
N GLU A 31 2.53 -11.60 5.37
CA GLU A 31 3.63 -12.52 5.63
C GLU A 31 3.13 -13.93 5.92
N SER A 32 2.09 -14.07 6.76
CA SER A 32 1.47 -15.36 7.04
C SER A 32 0.89 -16.01 5.78
N LEU A 33 0.29 -15.23 4.87
CA LEU A 33 -0.24 -15.74 3.61
C LEU A 33 0.88 -16.18 2.67
N VAL A 34 1.94 -15.38 2.54
CA VAL A 34 3.11 -15.75 1.73
C VAL A 34 3.73 -17.03 2.25
N GLN A 35 3.91 -17.16 3.56
CA GLN A 35 4.46 -18.37 4.16
C GLN A 35 3.58 -19.61 3.90
N ALA A 36 2.25 -19.46 3.94
CA ALA A 36 1.34 -20.54 3.59
C ALA A 36 1.45 -20.92 2.11
N MET A 37 1.59 -19.94 1.20
CA MET A 37 1.77 -20.19 -0.23
C MET A 37 3.11 -20.88 -0.54
N GLU A 38 4.19 -20.45 0.12
CA GLU A 38 5.54 -21.01 -0.05
C GLU A 38 5.68 -22.43 0.51
N SER A 39 4.83 -22.81 1.47
CA SER A 39 4.77 -24.18 2.00
C SER A 39 4.37 -25.23 0.95
N GLY A 40 3.77 -24.80 -0.17
CA GLY A 40 3.29 -25.69 -1.24
C GLY A 40 2.14 -26.62 -0.83
N SER A 41 1.55 -26.42 0.34
CA SER A 41 0.53 -27.30 0.93
C SER A 41 -0.91 -26.87 0.60
N LEU A 42 -1.09 -25.74 -0.08
CA LEU A 42 -2.39 -25.20 -0.44
C LEU A 42 -2.96 -25.90 -1.69
N ALA A 43 -4.25 -26.21 -1.66
CA ALA A 43 -4.98 -26.59 -2.86
C ALA A 43 -5.02 -25.44 -3.88
N LEU A 44 -5.36 -25.73 -5.13
CA LEU A 44 -5.39 -24.73 -6.20
C LEU A 44 -6.36 -23.59 -5.89
N GLU A 45 -7.56 -23.91 -5.41
CA GLU A 45 -8.59 -22.94 -5.04
C GLU A 45 -8.11 -22.06 -3.88
N GLN A 46 -7.49 -22.67 -2.87
CA GLN A 46 -6.93 -21.96 -1.71
C GLN A 46 -5.77 -21.04 -2.11
N SER A 47 -4.95 -21.47 -3.08
CA SER A 47 -3.86 -20.64 -3.62
C SER A 47 -4.39 -19.40 -4.33
N LEU A 48 -5.52 -19.53 -5.05
CA LEU A 48 -6.18 -18.40 -5.70
C LEU A 48 -6.78 -17.43 -4.67
N GLU A 49 -7.39 -17.94 -3.61
CA GLU A 49 -7.92 -17.12 -2.51
C GLU A 49 -6.80 -16.38 -1.78
N ALA A 50 -5.71 -17.08 -1.43
CA ALA A 50 -4.53 -16.50 -0.79
C ALA A 50 -3.91 -15.39 -1.65
N TYR A 51 -3.82 -15.59 -2.97
CA TYR A 51 -3.35 -14.57 -3.91
C TYR A 51 -4.25 -13.32 -3.91
N ARG A 52 -5.58 -13.50 -4.00
CA ARG A 52 -6.52 -12.37 -3.99
C ARG A 52 -6.43 -11.58 -2.69
N ARG A 53 -6.36 -12.28 -1.55
CA ARG A 53 -6.20 -11.65 -0.24
C ARG A 53 -4.86 -10.92 -0.13
N GLY A 54 -3.77 -11.55 -0.55
CA GLY A 54 -2.44 -10.93 -0.58
C GLY A 54 -2.41 -9.66 -1.44
N ALA A 55 -3.08 -9.67 -2.60
CA ALA A 55 -3.19 -8.48 -3.46
C ALA A 55 -3.95 -7.34 -2.78
N GLN A 56 -5.04 -7.65 -2.05
CA GLN A 56 -5.80 -6.67 -1.26
C GLN A 56 -4.95 -6.07 -0.13
N LEU A 57 -4.25 -6.91 0.65
CA LEU A 57 -3.37 -6.46 1.73
C LEU A 57 -2.24 -5.58 1.20
N ALA A 58 -1.58 -6.00 0.12
CA ALA A 58 -0.52 -5.21 -0.51
C ALA A 58 -1.02 -3.85 -1.01
N ALA A 59 -2.22 -3.80 -1.60
CA ALA A 59 -2.85 -2.53 -2.00
C ALA A 59 -3.17 -1.64 -0.78
N HIS A 60 -3.64 -2.24 0.31
CA HIS A 60 -3.92 -1.53 1.55
C HIS A 60 -2.66 -0.94 2.18
N CYS A 61 -1.57 -1.71 2.28
CA CYS A 61 -0.28 -1.24 2.78
C CYS A 61 0.23 -0.03 1.97
N ARG A 62 0.16 -0.10 0.63
CA ARG A 62 0.54 1.02 -0.23
C ARG A 62 -0.28 2.28 0.04
N ARG A 63 -1.59 2.14 0.29
CA ARG A 63 -2.46 3.27 0.64
C ARG A 63 -2.06 3.91 1.97
N LEU A 64 -1.86 3.10 3.01
CA LEU A 64 -1.43 3.61 4.32
C LEU A 64 -0.11 4.38 4.23
N LEU A 65 0.86 3.86 3.48
CA LEU A 65 2.14 4.55 3.25
C LEU A 65 1.96 5.86 2.48
N ALA A 66 1.10 5.88 1.44
CA ALA A 66 0.82 7.10 0.68
C ALA A 66 0.17 8.18 1.56
N ASP A 67 -0.75 7.79 2.44
CA ASP A 67 -1.43 8.71 3.37
C ASP A 67 -0.42 9.34 4.35
N VAL A 68 0.49 8.54 4.91
CA VAL A 68 1.56 9.04 5.80
C VAL A 68 2.52 9.95 5.06
N GLN A 69 2.95 9.57 3.85
CA GLN A 69 3.82 10.40 3.02
C GLN A 69 3.18 11.76 2.70
N GLN A 70 1.86 11.78 2.46
CA GLN A 70 1.14 13.02 2.22
C GLN A 70 1.10 13.91 3.47
N GLN A 71 0.89 13.33 4.65
CA GLN A 71 0.91 14.08 5.91
C GLN A 71 2.29 14.70 6.18
N VAL A 72 3.37 13.95 5.95
CA VAL A 72 4.75 14.46 6.08
C VAL A 72 4.98 15.66 5.17
N LYS A 73 4.56 15.59 3.89
CA LYS A 73 4.69 16.70 2.95
C LYS A 73 3.97 17.97 3.40
N VAL A 74 2.78 17.84 3.98
CA VAL A 74 2.02 18.99 4.50
C VAL A 74 2.77 19.64 5.67
N LEU A 75 3.29 18.83 6.60
CA LEU A 75 4.06 19.33 7.74
C LEU A 75 5.34 20.04 7.31
N GLU A 76 6.06 19.50 6.33
CA GLU A 76 7.26 20.13 5.76
C GLU A 76 6.92 21.47 5.08
N ALA A 77 5.81 21.53 4.34
CA ALA A 77 5.36 22.76 3.69
C ALA A 77 4.93 23.84 4.70
N ASP A 78 4.26 23.45 5.79
CA ASP A 78 3.88 24.36 6.88
C ASP A 78 5.11 24.90 7.63
N LEU A 79 6.16 24.09 7.78
CA LEU A 79 7.43 24.50 8.40
C LEU A 79 8.23 25.48 7.53
N LEU A 80 8.09 25.39 6.21
CA LEU A 80 8.77 26.22 5.21
C LEU A 80 8.02 27.50 4.83
N LYS A 81 6.94 27.86 5.55
CA LYS A 81 6.26 29.15 5.30
C LYS A 81 7.27 30.29 5.42
N PRO A 82 7.34 31.20 4.42
CA PRO A 82 8.19 32.37 4.51
C PRO A 82 7.90 33.09 5.81
N PHE A 83 8.94 33.35 6.59
CA PHE A 83 8.86 34.36 7.63
C PHE A 83 8.65 35.67 6.87
N ASP A 84 7.45 36.22 6.92
CA ASP A 84 7.18 37.57 6.41
C ASP A 84 8.06 38.52 7.24
N ALA A 85 9.28 38.76 6.76
CA ALA A 85 10.11 39.84 7.25
C ALA A 85 9.44 41.12 6.74
N ASP A 86 8.84 41.87 7.66
CA ASP A 86 8.08 43.08 7.41
C ASP A 86 8.73 43.98 6.34
N PRO A 87 7.97 44.50 5.37
CA PRO A 87 8.45 45.45 4.39
C PRO A 87 8.52 46.85 5.02
N GLU A 88 9.43 47.06 5.97
CA GLU A 88 9.79 48.40 6.45
C GLU A 88 11.31 48.57 6.41
N ALA A 89 11.79 48.95 5.22
CA ALA A 89 13.01 49.72 5.09
C ALA A 89 12.65 50.99 4.30
N ASP A 90 12.64 52.10 5.06
CA ASP A 90 12.51 53.51 4.66
C ASP A 90 13.33 53.86 3.40
#